data_AF-A0A2N3A4P5-F1
#
_entry.id   AF-A0A2N3A4P5-F1
#
_cell.length_a   1.000
_cell.length_b   1.000
_cell.length_c   1.000
_cell.angle_alpha   90.00
_cell.angle_beta   90.00
_cell.angle_gamma   90.00
#
_symmetry.space_group_name_H-M   'P 1'
#
loop_
_entity.id
_entity.type
_entity.pdbx_description
1 polymer ?
#
loop_
_entity_poly.entity_id
_entity_poly.type
_entity_poly.pdbx_seq_one_letter_code
_entity_poly.pdbx_strand_id
1 'polypeptide(L)'
;MHDIEPHYNWRHHYVAERDSKSPFYGRRYSEIYFTNSVYNYLIHPQWDEFGSKTLYMKILYCNYDMHFTIIELIGEWNDLLYNDIMYLYRQVIEVMIDQGICHFILIGENVLNFHDDGDDYYQEWFDNIEDGWIVCLNFREHVVEDFVKARIDYYLAFGGKFDQFNWRAYQPIQLFDVINSLIMKRLNP
;
A
#
# COMPACT_ATOMS: atom_id res chain seq x y z
N MET A 1 -7.92 0.97 17.66
CA MET A 1 -7.78 0.43 16.28
C MET A 1 -9.09 0.53 15.51
N HIS A 2 -10.24 0.29 16.15
CA HIS A 2 -11.55 0.45 15.49
C HIS A 2 -11.83 1.89 15.01
N ASP A 3 -11.27 2.91 15.66
CA ASP A 3 -11.40 4.32 15.26
C ASP A 3 -10.46 4.74 14.13
N ILE A 4 -9.53 3.87 13.71
CA ILE A 4 -8.61 4.18 12.61
C ILE A 4 -9.37 3.84 11.33
N GLU A 5 -9.94 4.86 10.70
CA GLU A 5 -10.56 4.74 9.38
C GLU A 5 -9.52 4.93 8.27
N PRO A 6 -9.69 4.27 7.11
CA PRO A 6 -8.95 4.67 5.92
C PRO A 6 -9.25 6.13 5.57
N HIS A 7 -8.29 6.79 4.93
CA HIS A 7 -8.44 8.18 4.57
C HIS A 7 -9.62 8.42 3.62
N TYR A 8 -10.62 9.17 4.11
CA TYR A 8 -11.89 9.33 3.40
C TYR A 8 -11.97 10.57 2.50
N ASN A 9 -11.06 11.55 2.63
CA ASN A 9 -11.19 12.82 1.91
C ASN A 9 -11.14 12.64 0.39
N TRP A 10 -10.51 11.58 -0.13
CA TRP A 10 -10.44 11.32 -1.57
C TRP A 10 -11.57 10.44 -2.11
N ARG A 11 -12.54 10.01 -1.28
CA ARG A 11 -13.66 9.16 -1.73
C ARG A 11 -14.53 9.81 -2.82
N HIS A 12 -14.51 11.12 -2.93
CA HIS A 12 -15.21 11.82 -4.01
C HIS A 12 -14.46 11.79 -5.35
N HIS A 13 -13.17 11.44 -5.34
CA HIS A 13 -12.33 11.25 -6.52
C HIS A 13 -12.31 9.79 -6.98
N TYR A 14 -12.22 8.84 -6.04
CA TYR A 14 -12.11 7.42 -6.36
C TYR A 14 -12.70 6.55 -5.26
N VAL A 15 -13.30 5.43 -5.66
CA VAL A 15 -13.91 4.43 -4.78
C VAL A 15 -13.68 3.06 -5.37
N ALA A 16 -12.83 2.26 -4.72
CA ALA A 16 -12.38 0.96 -5.23
C ALA A 16 -13.54 -0.02 -5.49
N GLU A 17 -14.58 -0.01 -4.64
CA GLU A 17 -15.72 -0.91 -4.78
C GLU A 17 -16.65 -0.59 -5.97
N ARG A 18 -16.51 0.59 -6.57
CA ARG A 18 -17.30 1.03 -7.73
C ARG A 18 -16.53 0.97 -9.05
N ASP A 19 -15.24 0.71 -9.00
CA ASP A 19 -14.37 0.62 -10.16
C ASP A 19 -14.30 -0.83 -10.67
N SER A 20 -14.81 -1.09 -11.88
CA SER A 20 -14.85 -2.45 -12.45
C SER A 20 -13.48 -3.08 -12.71
N LYS A 21 -12.43 -2.27 -12.72
CA LYS A 21 -11.04 -2.72 -12.90
C LYS A 21 -10.33 -2.99 -11.56
N SER A 22 -10.92 -2.58 -10.44
CA SER A 22 -10.37 -2.77 -9.11
C SER A 22 -10.47 -4.24 -8.66
N PRO A 23 -9.47 -4.78 -7.94
CA PRO A 23 -9.59 -6.08 -7.28
C PRO A 23 -10.71 -6.13 -6.23
N PHE A 24 -11.20 -4.96 -5.81
CA PHE A 24 -12.25 -4.81 -4.80
C PHE A 24 -13.62 -4.44 -5.40
N TYR A 25 -13.79 -4.53 -6.72
CA TYR A 25 -15.07 -4.21 -7.37
C TYR A 25 -16.26 -4.98 -6.78
N GLY A 26 -17.36 -4.28 -6.53
CA GLY A 26 -18.61 -4.88 -6.04
C GLY A 26 -18.62 -5.22 -4.56
N ARG A 27 -17.54 -4.94 -3.81
CA ARG A 27 -17.51 -5.13 -2.35
C ARG A 27 -18.57 -4.29 -1.66
N ARG A 28 -19.07 -4.85 -0.55
CA ARG A 28 -20.03 -4.18 0.33
C ARG A 28 -19.46 -4.15 1.74
N TYR A 29 -19.30 -2.95 2.26
CA TYR A 29 -18.80 -2.75 3.60
C TYR A 29 -19.94 -2.69 4.60
N SER A 30 -19.69 -3.23 5.78
CA SER A 30 -20.60 -3.12 6.91
C SER A 30 -20.47 -1.73 7.54
N GLU A 31 -21.60 -1.11 7.91
CA GLU A 31 -21.61 0.16 8.65
C GLU A 31 -21.69 -0.04 10.18
N ILE A 32 -21.93 -1.29 10.63
CA ILE A 32 -22.31 -1.58 12.03
C ILE A 32 -21.44 -2.70 12.61
N TYR A 33 -21.23 -3.77 11.85
CA TYR A 33 -20.49 -4.95 12.29
C TYR A 33 -19.00 -4.83 11.97
N PHE A 34 -18.18 -5.03 13.00
CA PHE A 34 -16.73 -5.14 12.92
C PHE A 34 -16.38 -6.63 12.90
N THR A 35 -15.75 -7.08 11.83
CA THR A 35 -15.42 -8.51 11.62
C THR A 35 -13.93 -8.79 11.74
N ASN A 36 -13.10 -7.82 11.36
CA ASN A 36 -11.67 -7.99 11.21
C ASN A 36 -10.93 -7.43 12.43
N SER A 37 -9.78 -8.02 12.74
CA SER A 37 -8.95 -7.61 13.86
C SER A 37 -7.47 -7.71 13.55
N VAL A 38 -6.69 -6.81 14.13
CA VAL A 38 -5.24 -6.91 14.19
C VAL A 38 -4.88 -7.13 15.66
N TYR A 39 -4.06 -8.14 15.94
CA TYR A 39 -3.92 -8.75 17.27
C TYR A 39 -5.28 -9.14 17.86
N ASN A 40 -5.74 -8.40 18.87
CA ASN A 40 -7.00 -8.60 19.59
C ASN A 40 -7.91 -7.36 19.51
N TYR A 41 -7.62 -6.43 18.60
CA TYR A 41 -8.41 -5.22 18.43
C TYR A 41 -9.11 -5.24 17.08
N LEU A 42 -10.44 -5.07 17.12
CA LEU A 42 -11.23 -4.87 15.92
C LEU A 42 -10.75 -3.63 15.16
N ILE A 43 -10.70 -3.74 13.83
CA ILE A 43 -10.37 -2.64 12.91
C ILE A 43 -11.64 -2.15 12.21
N HIS A 44 -11.62 -0.89 11.77
CA HIS A 44 -12.76 -0.27 11.11
C HIS A 44 -13.21 -1.10 9.88
N PRO A 45 -14.53 -1.33 9.66
CA PRO A 45 -15.02 -2.20 8.59
C PRO A 45 -14.79 -1.67 7.17
N GLN A 46 -14.22 -0.47 7.01
CA GLN A 46 -13.87 0.11 5.71
C GLN A 46 -12.50 -0.35 5.19
N TRP A 47 -11.69 -1.01 6.03
CA TRP A 47 -10.45 -1.66 5.60
C TRP A 47 -10.75 -2.94 4.82
N ASP A 48 -10.04 -3.12 3.72
CA ASP A 48 -10.17 -4.25 2.82
C ASP A 48 -9.25 -5.39 3.26
N GLU A 49 -9.83 -6.58 3.45
CA GLU A 49 -9.09 -7.84 3.50
C GLU A 49 -8.72 -8.30 2.09
N PHE A 50 -7.59 -8.99 1.94
CA PHE A 50 -7.11 -9.52 0.65
C PHE A 50 -6.45 -10.89 0.84
N GLY A 51 -6.93 -11.66 1.82
CA GLY A 51 -6.42 -13.00 2.14
C GLY A 51 -5.37 -13.02 3.26
N SER A 52 -4.64 -11.93 3.49
CA SER A 52 -3.81 -11.77 4.69
C SER A 52 -4.66 -11.78 5.96
N LYS A 53 -4.10 -12.32 7.06
CA LYS A 53 -4.74 -12.37 8.38
C LYS A 53 -4.38 -11.17 9.25
N THR A 54 -3.25 -10.55 8.97
CA THR A 54 -2.59 -9.57 9.83
C THR A 54 -2.43 -8.21 9.18
N LEU A 55 -2.45 -8.16 7.85
CA LEU A 55 -2.35 -6.96 7.05
C LEU A 55 -3.67 -6.71 6.31
N TYR A 56 -4.11 -5.45 6.34
CA TYR A 56 -5.30 -4.98 5.65
C TYR A 56 -4.95 -3.68 4.91
N MET A 57 -5.78 -3.30 3.95
CA MET A 57 -5.45 -2.15 3.11
C MET A 57 -6.68 -1.34 2.69
N LYS A 58 -6.44 -0.21 2.05
CA LYS A 58 -7.44 0.50 1.26
C LYS A 58 -6.79 1.07 0.02
N ILE A 59 -7.37 0.83 -1.15
CA ILE A 59 -7.01 1.59 -2.35
C ILE A 59 -7.70 2.94 -2.24
N LEU A 60 -6.92 4.00 -1.99
CA LEU A 60 -7.43 5.35 -1.81
C LEU A 60 -7.69 6.04 -3.15
N TYR A 61 -6.86 5.74 -4.15
CA TYR A 61 -6.96 6.32 -5.48
C TYR A 61 -6.26 5.44 -6.51
N CYS A 62 -6.82 5.35 -7.71
CA CYS A 62 -6.20 4.69 -8.86
C CYS A 62 -6.43 5.55 -10.10
N ASN A 63 -5.39 5.72 -10.93
CA ASN A 63 -5.48 6.38 -12.22
C ASN A 63 -4.76 5.56 -13.28
N TYR A 64 -5.56 4.99 -14.19
CA TYR A 64 -5.08 4.10 -15.25
C TYR A 64 -4.38 4.85 -16.40
N ASP A 65 -4.69 6.13 -16.63
CA ASP A 65 -4.05 6.94 -17.68
C ASP A 65 -2.66 7.42 -17.26
N MET A 66 -2.48 7.65 -15.96
CA MET A 66 -1.20 8.03 -15.34
C MET A 66 -0.46 6.83 -14.73
N HIS A 67 -1.00 5.62 -14.88
CA HIS A 67 -0.40 4.35 -14.46
C HIS A 67 -0.01 4.26 -12.97
N PHE A 68 -0.79 4.88 -12.07
CA PHE A 68 -0.47 4.87 -10.63
C PHE A 68 -1.63 4.54 -9.70
N THR A 69 -1.29 4.05 -8.52
CA THR A 69 -2.22 3.81 -7.41
C THR A 69 -1.65 4.29 -6.07
N ILE A 70 -2.55 4.68 -5.18
CA ILE A 70 -2.24 5.03 -3.79
C ILE A 70 -3.00 4.08 -2.87
N ILE A 71 -2.24 3.37 -2.04
CA ILE A 71 -2.72 2.33 -1.14
C ILE A 71 -2.34 2.72 0.29
N GLU A 72 -3.30 2.66 1.21
CA GLU A 72 -3.06 2.79 2.64
C GLU A 72 -3.08 1.42 3.30
N LEU A 73 -2.12 1.14 4.18
CA LEU A 73 -1.95 -0.14 4.86
C LEU A 73 -2.17 0.00 6.36
N ILE A 74 -2.76 -1.03 6.97
CA ILE A 74 -2.91 -1.16 8.42
C ILE A 74 -2.64 -2.59 8.86
N GLY A 75 -1.98 -2.73 10.00
CA GLY A 75 -1.83 -4.01 10.68
C GLY A 75 -0.38 -4.42 10.90
N GLU A 76 -0.12 -5.72 10.89
CA GLU A 76 1.24 -6.26 10.90
C GLU A 76 1.54 -6.83 9.51
N TRP A 77 2.69 -6.47 8.96
CA TRP A 77 3.17 -7.03 7.72
C TRP A 77 4.10 -8.21 8.06
N ASN A 78 3.55 -9.42 8.03
CA ASN A 78 4.21 -10.61 8.57
C ASN A 78 4.40 -11.66 7.47
N ASP A 79 5.53 -11.55 6.76
CA ASP A 79 5.89 -12.48 5.71
C ASP A 79 6.33 -13.84 6.28
N LEU A 80 6.93 -13.84 7.48
CA LEU A 80 7.40 -15.04 8.18
C LEU A 80 6.31 -16.07 8.53
N LEU A 81 5.17 -15.61 9.06
CA LEU A 81 4.12 -16.53 9.54
C LEU A 81 2.97 -16.69 8.55
N TYR A 82 2.66 -15.63 7.80
CA TYR A 82 1.43 -15.57 6.99
C TYR A 82 1.69 -15.29 5.52
N ASN A 83 2.94 -14.99 5.14
CA ASN A 83 3.33 -14.63 3.79
C ASN A 83 2.42 -13.51 3.23
N ASP A 84 2.32 -12.42 3.99
CA ASP A 84 1.42 -11.30 3.68
C ASP A 84 1.75 -10.69 2.31
N ILE A 85 3.03 -10.58 1.94
CA ILE A 85 3.47 -10.11 0.63
C ILE A 85 2.94 -10.98 -0.52
N MET A 86 2.89 -12.31 -0.39
CA MET A 86 2.30 -13.17 -1.43
C MET A 86 0.84 -12.79 -1.69
N TYR A 87 0.04 -12.64 -0.63
CA TYR A 87 -1.36 -12.28 -0.76
C TYR A 87 -1.54 -10.88 -1.33
N LEU A 88 -0.75 -9.91 -0.84
CA LEU A 88 -0.75 -8.55 -1.37
C LEU A 88 -0.44 -8.56 -2.87
N TYR A 89 0.63 -9.27 -3.26
CA TYR A 89 1.05 -9.34 -4.64
C TYR A 89 -0.01 -10.01 -5.52
N ARG A 90 -0.35 -11.28 -5.25
CA ARG A 90 -1.23 -12.09 -6.11
C ARG A 90 -2.68 -11.62 -6.14
N GLN A 91 -3.22 -11.15 -5.02
CA GLN A 91 -4.65 -10.80 -4.96
C GLN A 91 -4.93 -9.33 -5.34
N VAL A 92 -3.93 -8.46 -5.23
CA VAL A 92 -4.13 -7.03 -5.42
C VAL A 92 -3.20 -6.49 -6.48
N ILE A 93 -1.89 -6.55 -6.25
CA ILE A 93 -0.91 -5.87 -7.11
C ILE A 93 -0.92 -6.43 -8.53
N GLU A 94 -0.89 -7.75 -8.70
CA GLU A 94 -0.91 -8.42 -10.00
C GLU A 94 -2.13 -7.98 -10.82
N VAL A 95 -3.31 -7.93 -10.18
CA VAL A 95 -4.54 -7.44 -10.81
C VAL A 95 -4.41 -5.97 -11.24
N MET A 96 -3.73 -5.13 -10.46
CA MET A 96 -3.52 -3.71 -10.82
C MET A 96 -2.49 -3.56 -11.95
N ILE A 97 -1.43 -4.37 -11.95
CA ILE A 97 -0.43 -4.41 -13.03
C ILE A 97 -1.10 -4.83 -14.35
N ASP A 98 -1.97 -5.83 -14.33
CA ASP A 98 -2.75 -6.27 -15.49
C ASP A 98 -3.65 -5.15 -16.08
N GLN A 99 -4.02 -4.16 -15.26
CA GLN A 99 -4.76 -2.97 -15.69
C GLN A 99 -3.84 -1.80 -16.10
N GLY A 100 -2.53 -2.03 -16.14
CA GLY A 100 -1.51 -1.10 -16.58
C GLY A 100 -0.91 -0.25 -15.47
N ILE A 101 -1.11 -0.55 -14.19
CA ILE A 101 -0.51 0.23 -13.09
C ILE A 101 0.95 -0.20 -12.88
N CYS A 102 1.89 0.75 -12.92
CA CYS A 102 3.32 0.51 -12.69
C CYS A 102 3.92 1.40 -11.59
N HIS A 103 3.20 2.41 -11.11
CA HIS A 103 3.63 3.26 -10.00
C HIS A 103 2.77 3.04 -8.76
N PHE A 104 3.41 2.70 -7.65
CA PHE A 104 2.72 2.34 -6.41
C PHE A 104 3.18 3.24 -5.26
N ILE A 105 2.23 3.92 -4.62
CA ILE A 105 2.45 4.65 -3.38
C ILE A 105 1.79 3.88 -2.24
N LEU A 106 2.58 3.32 -1.34
CA LEU A 106 2.13 2.61 -0.14
C LEU A 106 2.26 3.54 1.07
N ILE A 107 1.17 3.81 1.77
CA ILE A 107 1.14 4.62 2.98
C ILE A 107 1.13 3.68 4.18
N GLY A 108 2.21 3.69 4.96
CA GLY A 108 2.48 2.71 6.02
C GLY A 108 2.36 3.23 7.45
N GLU A 109 1.72 4.37 7.68
CA GLU A 109 1.62 5.00 9.02
C GLU A 109 1.00 4.05 10.09
N ASN A 110 0.10 3.18 9.63
CA ASN A 110 -0.61 2.22 10.46
C ASN A 110 -0.07 0.78 10.32
N VAL A 111 1.07 0.59 9.64
CA VAL A 111 1.83 -0.67 9.67
C VAL A 111 2.65 -0.68 10.95
N LEU A 112 2.32 -1.63 11.83
CA LEU A 112 2.80 -1.66 13.20
C LEU A 112 4.13 -2.39 13.34
N ASN A 113 4.33 -3.48 12.60
CA ASN A 113 5.54 -4.29 12.60
C ASN A 113 5.77 -4.90 11.22
N PHE A 114 7.01 -5.26 10.96
CA PHE A 114 7.41 -6.06 9.82
C PHE A 114 8.17 -7.31 10.27
N HIS A 115 7.90 -8.46 9.65
CA HIS A 115 8.59 -9.72 9.91
C HIS A 115 8.96 -10.38 8.58
N ASP A 116 10.25 -10.46 8.27
CA ASP A 116 10.78 -10.99 7.02
C ASP A 116 10.87 -12.52 6.97
N ASP A 117 10.79 -13.08 5.76
CA ASP A 117 11.08 -14.49 5.45
C ASP A 117 11.99 -14.61 4.21
N GLY A 118 11.59 -13.97 3.12
CA GLY A 118 12.31 -13.93 1.83
C GLY A 118 11.82 -12.80 0.93
N ASP A 119 12.47 -12.61 -0.21
CA ASP A 119 12.26 -11.46 -1.10
C ASP A 119 11.61 -11.80 -2.46
N ASP A 120 11.32 -13.07 -2.74
CA ASP A 120 10.82 -13.56 -4.04
C ASP A 120 9.65 -12.72 -4.61
N TYR A 121 8.64 -12.41 -3.80
CA TYR A 121 7.47 -11.64 -4.24
C TYR A 121 7.74 -10.14 -4.39
N TYR A 122 8.71 -9.59 -3.66
CA TYR A 122 9.15 -8.20 -3.87
C TYR A 122 9.92 -8.08 -5.18
N GLN A 123 10.78 -9.06 -5.46
CA GLN A 123 11.48 -9.16 -6.73
C GLN A 123 10.48 -9.32 -7.88
N GLU A 124 9.54 -10.25 -7.77
CA GLU A 124 8.53 -10.46 -8.81
C GLU A 124 7.68 -9.20 -9.05
N TRP A 125 7.29 -8.49 -8.00
CA TRP A 125 6.61 -7.20 -8.15
C TRP A 125 7.49 -6.20 -8.90
N PHE A 126 8.73 -6.01 -8.48
CA PHE A 126 9.65 -5.06 -9.10
C PHE A 126 9.94 -5.39 -10.57
N ASP A 127 10.17 -6.66 -10.90
CA ASP A 127 10.47 -7.13 -12.26
C ASP A 127 9.28 -6.91 -13.21
N ASN A 128 8.05 -6.96 -12.69
CA ASN A 128 6.82 -6.84 -13.50
C ASN A 128 6.34 -5.40 -13.73
N ILE A 129 6.98 -4.39 -13.13
CA ILE A 129 6.56 -2.97 -13.28
C ILE A 129 7.46 -2.15 -14.22
N GLU A 130 8.39 -2.78 -14.95
CA GLU A 130 9.29 -2.13 -15.92
C GLU A 130 9.97 -0.85 -15.35
N ASP A 131 9.77 0.32 -15.98
CA ASP A 131 10.28 1.63 -15.54
C ASP A 131 9.45 2.25 -14.37
N GLY A 132 8.57 1.44 -13.79
CA GLY A 132 7.75 1.75 -12.65
C GLY A 132 8.53 1.95 -11.36
N TRP A 133 7.81 2.25 -10.28
CA TRP A 133 8.44 2.35 -8.95
C TRP A 133 7.43 2.05 -7.85
N ILE A 134 7.94 1.62 -6.71
CA ILE A 134 7.16 1.38 -5.50
C ILE A 134 7.75 2.26 -4.40
N VAL A 135 6.94 3.17 -3.86
CA VAL A 135 7.32 4.10 -2.80
C VAL A 135 6.53 3.80 -1.54
N CYS A 136 7.25 3.66 -0.44
CA CYS A 136 6.73 3.47 0.89
C CYS A 136 6.81 4.81 1.64
N LEU A 137 5.65 5.45 1.85
CA LEU A 137 5.49 6.71 2.57
C LEU A 137 5.15 6.48 4.04
N ASN A 138 5.84 7.21 4.90
CA ASN A 138 5.53 7.32 6.33
C ASN A 138 5.43 5.99 7.09
N PHE A 139 6.23 5.00 6.68
CA PHE A 139 6.41 3.81 7.50
C PHE A 139 7.12 4.18 8.81
N ARG A 140 6.82 3.42 9.87
CA ARG A 140 7.43 3.63 11.19
C ARG A 140 8.93 3.36 11.13
N GLU A 141 9.70 4.11 11.91
CA GLU A 141 11.17 4.03 11.92
C GLU A 141 11.66 2.58 12.09
N HIS A 142 11.13 1.83 13.06
CA HIS A 142 11.52 0.44 13.29
C HIS A 142 11.12 -0.50 12.13
N VAL A 143 10.00 -0.25 11.46
CA VAL A 143 9.61 -1.00 10.25
C VAL A 143 10.57 -0.74 9.10
N VAL A 144 10.98 0.52 8.92
CA VAL A 144 11.99 0.90 7.92
C VAL A 144 13.33 0.25 8.22
N GLU A 145 13.76 0.24 9.49
CA GLU A 145 14.98 -0.48 9.90
C GLU A 145 14.92 -1.96 9.56
N ASP A 146 13.78 -2.61 9.78
CA ASP A 146 13.58 -4.03 9.46
C ASP A 146 13.54 -4.27 7.94
N PHE A 147 12.94 -3.37 7.15
CA PHE A 147 13.05 -3.40 5.68
C PHE A 147 14.51 -3.35 5.20
N VAL A 148 15.33 -2.49 5.80
CA VAL A 148 16.77 -2.41 5.45
C VAL A 148 17.50 -3.71 5.82
N LYS A 149 17.22 -4.29 7.00
CA LYS A 149 17.84 -5.58 7.40
C LYS A 149 17.47 -6.70 6.45
N ALA A 150 16.21 -6.72 5.99
CA ALA A 150 15.69 -7.66 5.02
C ALA A 150 16.11 -7.36 3.57
N ARG A 151 16.85 -6.26 3.31
CA ARG A 151 17.29 -5.83 1.97
C ARG A 151 16.13 -5.57 1.01
N ILE A 152 15.03 -5.03 1.51
CA ILE A 152 13.86 -4.70 0.70
C ILE A 152 14.06 -3.37 -0.05
N ASP A 153 15.09 -2.59 0.32
CA ASP A 153 15.49 -1.34 -0.35
C ASP A 153 15.95 -1.53 -1.81
N TYR A 154 16.22 -2.77 -2.24
CA TYR A 154 16.46 -3.11 -3.64
C TYR A 154 15.20 -2.96 -4.51
N TYR A 155 14.02 -3.16 -3.93
CA TYR A 155 12.74 -3.20 -4.64
C TYR A 155 11.86 -2.01 -4.30
N LEU A 156 11.91 -1.53 -3.05
CA LEU A 156 11.04 -0.48 -2.54
C LEU A 156 11.84 0.78 -2.18
N ALA A 157 11.33 1.93 -2.56
CA ALA A 157 11.88 3.22 -2.15
C ALA A 157 11.20 3.71 -0.85
N PHE A 158 11.98 3.80 0.22
CA PHE A 158 11.57 4.35 1.52
C PHE A 158 12.69 5.21 2.13
N GLY A 159 12.38 5.82 3.28
CA GLY A 159 13.33 6.58 4.07
C GLY A 159 13.53 8.02 3.61
N GLY A 160 14.09 8.84 4.49
CA GLY A 160 14.53 10.20 4.18
C GLY A 160 13.36 11.12 3.81
N LYS A 161 13.25 11.51 2.53
CA LYS A 161 12.18 12.42 2.08
C LYS A 161 10.79 11.78 2.05
N PHE A 162 10.72 10.45 2.19
CA PHE A 162 9.47 9.71 2.25
C PHE A 162 8.95 9.51 3.69
N ASP A 163 9.74 9.89 4.70
CA ASP A 163 9.36 9.82 6.10
C ASP A 163 8.72 11.15 6.53
N GLN A 164 7.69 11.07 7.38
CA GLN A 164 6.96 12.24 7.90
C GLN A 164 6.45 13.20 6.79
N PHE A 165 6.20 12.67 5.59
CA PHE A 165 5.69 13.39 4.44
C PHE A 165 4.21 13.76 4.66
N ASN A 166 3.86 15.03 4.55
CA ASN A 166 2.47 15.49 4.74
C ASN A 166 1.59 15.24 3.50
N TRP A 167 1.37 13.97 3.16
CA TRP A 167 0.64 13.57 1.95
C TRP A 167 -0.82 14.02 1.95
N ARG A 168 -1.45 14.14 3.12
CA ARG A 168 -2.86 14.56 3.28
C ARG A 168 -3.12 16.01 2.86
N ALA A 169 -2.07 16.81 2.71
CA ALA A 169 -2.18 18.18 2.19
C ALA A 169 -2.36 18.25 0.66
N TYR A 170 -2.19 17.13 -0.04
CA TYR A 170 -2.22 17.06 -1.49
C TYR A 170 -3.49 16.36 -2.01
N GLN A 171 -3.90 16.74 -3.22
CA GLN A 171 -4.79 15.90 -4.01
C GLN A 171 -4.02 14.70 -4.59
N PRO A 172 -4.68 13.58 -4.94
CA PRO A 172 -3.99 12.36 -5.38
C PRO A 172 -2.99 12.55 -6.51
N ILE A 173 -3.37 13.29 -7.55
CA ILE A 173 -2.51 13.58 -8.71
C ILE A 173 -1.31 14.46 -8.29
N GLN A 174 -1.53 15.46 -7.44
CA GLN A 174 -0.46 16.32 -6.95
C GLN A 174 0.54 15.54 -6.09
N LEU A 175 0.05 14.59 -5.28
CA LEU A 175 0.91 13.70 -4.50
C LEU A 175 1.79 12.88 -5.44
N PHE A 176 1.20 12.25 -6.46
CA PHE A 176 1.93 11.48 -7.45
C PHE A 176 3.02 12.32 -8.14
N ASP A 177 2.70 13.52 -8.62
CA ASP A 177 3.67 14.40 -9.30
C ASP A 177 4.87 14.74 -8.40
N VAL A 178 4.61 14.99 -7.10
CA VAL A 178 5.66 15.28 -6.13
C VAL A 178 6.52 14.04 -5.87
N ILE A 179 5.91 12.88 -5.63
CA ILE A 179 6.65 11.63 -5.39
C ILE A 179 7.47 11.22 -6.61
N ASN A 180 6.89 11.28 -7.81
CA ASN A 180 7.59 10.99 -9.06
C ASN A 180 8.81 11.91 -9.22
N SER A 181 8.64 13.21 -8.94
CA SER A 181 9.75 14.18 -8.97
C SER A 181 10.86 13.87 -7.95
N LEU A 182 10.53 13.28 -6.80
CA LEU A 182 11.51 12.85 -5.80
C LEU A 182 12.29 11.61 -6.26
N ILE A 183 11.60 10.64 -6.87
CA ILE A 183 12.21 9.42 -7.41
C ILE A 183 13.15 9.74 -8.57
N MET A 184 12.71 10.56 -9.52
CA MET A 184 13.54 10.93 -10.69
C MET A 184 14.83 11.66 -10.29
N LYS A 185 14.82 12.42 -9.18
CA LYS A 185 16.03 13.06 -8.63
C LYS A 185 16.99 12.08 -7.95
N ARG A 186 16.51 10.91 -7.52
CA ARG A 186 17.35 9.87 -6.90
C ARG A 186 18.09 9.05 -7.96
N LEU A 187 17.50 8.90 -9.16
CA LEU A 187 18.08 8.17 -10.29
C LEU A 187 19.11 9.00 -11.09
N ASN A 188 19.02 10.33 -11.02
CA ASN A 188 19.95 11.26 -11.67
C ASN A 188 20.78 12.04 -10.62
N PRO A 189 21.87 11.45 -10.07
CA PRO A 189 22.73 12.12 -9.08
C PRO A 189 23.52 13.32 -9.64
#